data_AF-A0A358U5Y0-F1
#
_entry.id   AF-A0A358U5Y0-F1
#
_cell.length_a   1.000
_cell.length_b   1.000
_cell.length_c   1.000
_cell.angle_alpha   90.00
_cell.angle_beta   90.00
_cell.angle_gamma   90.00
#
_symmetry.space_group_name_H-M   'P 1'
#
loop_
_entity.id
_entity.type
_entity.pdbx_description
1 polymer ?
#
loop_
_entity_poly.entity_id
_entity_poly.type
_entity_poly.pdbx_seq_one_letter_code
_entity_poly.pdbx_strand_id
1 'polypeptide(L)' 'QEKGYDPINQMVGYLMSGDPVYITSHNQARAMIRKLERFELIEELVRTYLQEK' A
#
# COMPACT_ATOMS: atom_id res chain seq x y z
N GLN A 1 8.24 -3.72 8.77
CA GLN A 1 9.24 -4.70 9.28
C GLN A 1 9.17 -4.91 10.79
N GLU A 2 8.77 -3.91 11.58
CA GLU A 2 8.69 -3.95 13.07
C GLU A 2 7.76 -5.03 13.66
N LYS A 3 6.94 -5.70 12.85
CA LYS A 3 6.01 -6.76 13.26
C LYS A 3 6.24 -8.10 12.54
N GLY A 4 7.35 -8.25 11.80
CA GLY A 4 7.63 -9.47 11.03
C GLY A 4 6.83 -9.63 9.73
N TYR A 5 5.97 -8.68 9.38
CA TYR A 5 5.32 -8.65 8.08
C TYR A 5 6.28 -8.17 7.00
N ASP A 6 6.27 -8.86 5.86
CA ASP A 6 6.88 -8.38 4.61
C ASP A 6 6.07 -7.18 4.08
N PRO A 7 6.64 -5.96 4.03
CA PRO A 7 5.95 -4.79 3.52
C PRO A 7 5.51 -4.94 2.06
N ILE A 8 6.28 -5.65 1.23
CA ILE A 8 5.95 -5.84 -0.19
C ILE A 8 4.69 -6.68 -0.31
N ASN A 9 4.61 -7.82 0.39
CA ASN A 9 3.43 -8.69 0.33
C ASN A 9 2.17 -8.00 0.87
N GLN A 10 2.29 -7.18 1.92
CA GLN A 10 1.17 -6.38 2.42
C GLN A 10 0.68 -5.37 1.38
N MET A 11 1.59 -4.66 0.72
CA MET A 11 1.23 -3.69 -0.31
C MET A 11 0.66 -4.37 -1.55
N VAL A 12 1.24 -5.47 -2.02
CA VAL A 12 0.70 -6.26 -3.15
C VAL A 12 -0.70 -6.78 -2.83
N GLY A 13 -0.90 -7.40 -1.66
CA GLY A 13 -2.20 -7.89 -1.23
C GLY A 13 -3.25 -6.78 -1.16
N TYR A 14 -2.88 -5.61 -0.62
CA TYR A 14 -3.75 -4.44 -0.56
C TYR A 14 -4.06 -3.87 -1.95
N LEU A 15 -3.07 -3.72 -2.84
CA LEU A 15 -3.27 -3.17 -4.18
C LEU A 15 -4.15 -4.09 -5.04
N MET A 16 -4.02 -5.42 -4.90
CA MET A 16 -4.83 -6.38 -5.65
C MET A 16 -6.27 -6.49 -5.13
N SER A 17 -6.46 -6.49 -3.81
CA SER A 17 -7.79 -6.73 -3.20
C SER A 17 -8.55 -5.45 -2.83
N GLY A 18 -7.82 -4.39 -2.49
CA GLY A 18 -8.33 -3.21 -1.77
C GLY A 18 -8.69 -3.46 -0.32
N ASP A 19 -8.45 -4.67 0.22
CA ASP A 19 -8.82 -4.99 1.58
C ASP A 19 -7.75 -4.45 2.56
N PRO A 20 -8.08 -3.46 3.41
CA PRO A 20 -7.15 -2.88 4.36
C PRO A 20 -6.71 -3.85 5.47
N VAL A 21 -7.26 -5.06 5.54
CA VAL A 21 -6.77 -6.13 6.43
C VAL A 21 -5.29 -6.46 6.17
N TYR A 22 -4.84 -6.33 4.93
CA TYR A 22 -3.45 -6.54 4.53
C TYR A 22 -2.49 -5.51 5.11
N ILE A 23 -2.99 -4.37 5.61
CA ILE A 23 -2.16 -3.31 6.18
C ILE A 23 -2.27 -3.35 7.70
N THR A 24 -1.14 -3.41 8.40
CA THR A 24 -1.10 -3.32 9.87
C THR A 24 -1.69 -2.01 10.39
N SER A 25 -2.30 -2.03 11.58
CA SER A 25 -2.75 -0.82 12.29
C SER A 25 -1.63 -0.07 13.01
N HIS A 26 -0.39 -0.61 13.00
CA HIS A 26 0.78 0.02 13.59
C HIS A 26 0.98 1.43 13.05
N ASN A 27 1.31 2.39 13.92
CA ASN A 27 1.48 3.81 13.57
C ASN A 27 0.33 4.39 12.73
N GLN A 28 -0.90 3.92 12.97
CA GLN A 28 -2.09 4.35 12.21
C GLN A 28 -2.02 4.06 10.70
N ALA A 29 -1.13 3.17 10.24
CA ALA A 29 -0.91 2.91 8.80
C ALA A 29 -2.20 2.51 8.07
N ARG A 30 -2.98 1.57 8.63
CA ARG A 30 -4.30 1.18 8.08
C ARG A 30 -5.28 2.36 7.98
N ALA A 31 -5.26 3.28 8.95
CA ALA A 31 -6.15 4.44 8.92
C ALA A 31 -5.69 5.47 7.88
N MET A 32 -4.38 5.64 7.69
CA MET A 32 -3.83 6.55 6.69
C MET A 32 -4.11 6.07 5.28
N ILE A 33 -3.86 4.80 4.97
CA ILE A 33 -4.03 4.28 3.60
C ILE A 33 -5.50 4.25 3.15
N ARG A 34 -6.44 4.15 4.09
CA ARG A 34 -7.89 4.23 3.83
C ARG A 34 -8.37 5.64 3.45
N LYS A 35 -7.56 6.68 3.65
CA LYS A 35 -7.89 8.06 3.25
C LYS A 35 -7.59 8.33 1.79
N LEU A 36 -6.87 7.43 1.13
CA LEU A 36 -6.48 7.53 -0.26
C LEU A 36 -7.30 6.57 -1.09
N GLU A 37 -7.66 6.99 -2.28
CA GLU A 37 -8.29 6.11 -3.24
C GLU A 37 -7.23 5.16 -3.81
N ARG A 38 -7.61 3.88 -3.99
CA ARG A 38 -6.66 2.85 -4.44
C ARG A 38 -6.08 3.17 -5.84
N PHE A 39 -6.88 3.79 -6.70
CA PHE A 39 -6.40 4.17 -8.04
C PHE A 39 -5.30 5.24 -7.97
N GLU A 40 -5.35 6.16 -7.00
CA GLU A 40 -4.33 7.20 -6.81
C GLU A 40 -2.97 6.56 -6.46
N LEU A 41 -3.00 5.53 -5.62
CA LEU A 41 -1.80 4.77 -5.27
C LEU A 41 -1.21 4.05 -6.49
N ILE A 42 -2.05 3.42 -7.31
CA ILE A 42 -1.59 2.71 -8.52
C ILE A 42 -1.07 3.72 -9.56
N GLU A 43 -1.76 4.83 -9.75
CA GLU A 43 -1.34 5.89 -10.67
C GLU A 43 0.06 6.41 -10.30
N GLU A 44 0.27 6.74 -9.03
CA GLU A 44 1.57 7.23 -8.56
C GLU A 44 2.67 6.18 -8.73
N LEU A 45 2.40 4.91 -8.39
CA LEU A 45 3.37 3.83 -8.60
C LEU A 45 3.76 3.67 -10.08
N VAL A 46 2.81 3.74 -10.99
CA VAL A 46 3.07 3.66 -12.44
C VAL A 46 3.86 4.89 -12.92
N ARG A 47 3.48 6.09 -12.46
CA ARG A 47 4.16 7.34 -12.77
C ARG A 47 5.62 7.30 -12.34
N THR A 48 5.90 6.90 -11.10
CA THR A 48 7.26 6.77 -10.59
C THR A 48 8.06 5.72 -11.36
N TYR A 49 7.49 4.54 -11.61
CA TYR A 49 8.18 3.47 -12.35
C TYR A 49 8.57 3.89 -13.78
N LEU A 50 7.71 4.68 -14.46
CA LEU A 50 8.00 5.20 -15.80
C LEU A 50 8.99 6.37 -15.78
N GLN A 51 9.10 7.12 -14.68
CA GLN A 51 10.08 8.20 -14.52
C GLN A 51 11.49 7.68 -14.18
N GLU A 52 11.60 6.52 -13.56
CA GLU A 52 12.89 5.86 -13.29
C GLU A 52 13.46 5.11 -14.51
N LYS A 53 12.79 5.19 -15.67
CA LYS A 53 13.30 4.74 -16.98
C LYS A 53 13.85 5.90 -17.80
#